data_AF-A0AAJ6LJ55-F1
#
_entry.id   AF-A0AAJ6LJ55-F1
#
_cell.length_a   1.000
_cell.length_b   1.000
_cell.length_c   1.000
_cell.angle_alpha   90.00
_cell.angle_beta   90.00
_cell.angle_gamma   90.00
#
_symmetry.space_group_name_H-M   'P 1'
#
loop_
_entity.id
_entity.type
_entity.pdbx_description
1 polymer ?
#
loop_
_entity_poly.entity_id
_entity_poly.type
_entity_poly.pdbx_seq_one_letter_code
_entity_poly.pdbx_strand_id
1 'polypeptide(L)'
;MSNIDKQALRSTSDCDWFEDWFKREFHPDKTGPYIKEQLFFAVRAARAPLLDELEAAEKRIAELEASHRNLRETMAGIHNTIRGGGAYTPLAAILNASKRAYEESAAAAGKGEAS
;
A
#
# COMPACT_ATOMS: atom_id res chain seq x y z
N MET A 1 12.53 0.38 2.74
CA MET A 1 11.53 -0.24 3.64
C MET A 1 11.74 -1.74 3.56
N SER A 2 11.77 -2.45 4.68
CA SER A 2 11.90 -3.92 4.67
C SER A 2 10.70 -4.50 3.93
N ASN A 3 10.96 -5.24 2.85
CA ASN A 3 9.89 -5.87 2.07
C ASN A 3 9.41 -7.08 2.87
N ILE A 4 8.39 -6.88 3.70
CA ILE A 4 7.81 -7.96 4.49
C ILE A 4 7.22 -8.96 3.48
N ASP A 5 7.75 -10.17 3.47
CA ASP A 5 7.23 -11.24 2.60
C ASP A 5 5.88 -11.72 3.15
N LYS A 6 4.79 -11.10 2.68
CA LYS A 6 3.43 -11.43 3.09
C LYS A 6 3.04 -12.84 2.68
N GLN A 7 3.60 -13.37 1.60
CA GLN A 7 3.35 -14.74 1.19
C GLN A 7 4.03 -15.70 2.15
N ALA A 8 5.26 -15.40 2.60
CA ALA A 8 5.85 -16.08 3.74
C ALA A 8 5.01 -15.86 5.01
N LEU A 9 4.42 -14.70 5.29
CA LEU A 9 3.54 -14.58 6.46
C LEU A 9 2.25 -15.42 6.34
N ARG A 10 1.70 -15.59 5.14
CA ARG A 10 0.54 -16.47 4.88
C ARG A 10 0.92 -17.96 4.76
N SER A 11 2.17 -18.27 4.42
CA SER A 11 2.68 -19.60 4.07
C SER A 11 3.66 -20.19 5.09
N THR A 12 4.30 -19.37 5.93
CA THR A 12 5.15 -19.85 7.04
C THR A 12 4.26 -20.80 7.76
N SER A 13 4.65 -22.06 7.76
CA SER A 13 4.10 -23.15 8.54
C SER A 13 3.73 -22.57 9.89
N ASP A 14 2.46 -22.20 10.06
CA ASP A 14 2.03 -21.50 11.27
C ASP A 14 2.38 -22.38 12.48
N CYS A 15 2.52 -23.69 12.25
CA CYS A 15 3.04 -24.68 13.18
C CYS A 15 4.41 -24.31 13.76
N ASP A 16 5.51 -24.16 13.02
CA ASP A 16 6.85 -24.21 13.65
C ASP A 16 7.11 -23.04 14.61
N TRP A 17 6.78 -21.81 14.20
CA TRP A 17 6.95 -20.64 15.07
C TRP A 17 5.96 -20.66 16.25
N PHE A 18 4.71 -21.09 16.01
CA PHE A 18 3.69 -21.16 17.04
C PHE A 18 4.03 -22.24 18.05
N GLU A 19 4.55 -23.39 17.60
CA GLU A 19 4.99 -24.49 18.44
C GLU A 19 6.14 -24.08 19.35
N ASP A 20 7.14 -23.38 18.81
CA ASP A 20 8.27 -22.89 19.59
C ASP A 20 7.83 -21.82 20.62
N TRP A 21 6.96 -20.89 20.22
CA TRP A 21 6.38 -19.93 21.15
C TRP A 21 5.50 -20.60 22.21
N PHE A 22 4.61 -21.50 21.79
CA PHE A 22 3.66 -22.20 22.66
C PHE A 22 4.39 -23.06 23.69
N LYS A 23 5.44 -23.79 23.30
CA LYS A 23 6.27 -24.57 24.24
C LYS A 23 7.06 -23.70 25.23
N ARG A 24 7.43 -22.48 24.83
CA ARG A 24 8.15 -21.53 25.69
C ARG A 24 7.23 -20.91 26.73
N GLU A 25 6.00 -20.57 26.33
CA GLU A 25 5.07 -19.80 27.16
C GLU A 25 4.07 -20.66 27.93
N PHE A 26 3.76 -21.86 27.43
CA PHE A 26 2.80 -22.79 28.03
C PHE A 26 3.47 -24.09 28.46
N HIS A 27 3.33 -24.42 29.73
CA HIS A 27 3.86 -25.64 30.32
C HIS A 27 2.74 -26.70 30.50
N PRO A 28 2.96 -27.94 30.02
CA PRO A 28 1.94 -28.99 30.00
C PRO A 28 1.45 -29.45 31.37
N ASP A 29 2.15 -29.09 32.46
CA ASP A 29 1.76 -29.34 33.85
C ASP A 29 0.57 -28.45 34.30
N LYS A 30 0.27 -27.36 33.58
CA LYS A 30 -0.73 -26.35 33.99
C LYS A 30 -1.89 -26.13 33.02
N THR A 31 -1.71 -26.42 31.73
CA THR A 31 -2.63 -25.88 30.71
C THR A 31 -3.75 -26.83 30.26
N GLY A 32 -3.70 -28.11 30.67
CA GLY A 32 -4.69 -29.11 30.29
C GLY A 32 -4.69 -29.44 28.78
N PRO A 33 -5.34 -30.54 28.36
CA PRO A 33 -5.44 -30.89 26.96
C PRO A 33 -6.34 -29.88 26.22
N TYR A 34 -6.04 -29.60 24.94
CA TYR A 34 -6.84 -28.82 23.97
C TYR A 34 -6.75 -27.27 23.95
N ILE A 35 -5.93 -26.61 24.77
CA ILE A 35 -5.74 -25.14 24.68
C ILE A 35 -4.93 -24.71 23.46
N LYS A 36 -4.00 -25.55 23.03
CA LYS A 36 -3.07 -25.30 21.92
C LYS A 36 -3.80 -25.04 20.61
N GLU A 37 -4.71 -25.94 20.23
CA GLU A 37 -5.46 -25.85 18.98
C GLU A 37 -6.37 -24.61 18.96
N GLN A 38 -7.04 -24.32 20.08
CA GLN A 38 -7.89 -23.14 20.20
C GLN A 38 -7.09 -21.85 20.02
N LEU A 39 -5.93 -21.77 20.65
CA LEU A 39 -5.04 -20.62 20.56
C LEU A 39 -4.45 -20.48 19.15
N PHE A 40 -4.11 -21.60 18.51
CA PHE A 40 -3.64 -21.64 17.13
C PHE A 40 -4.68 -21.05 16.16
N PHE A 41 -5.93 -21.51 16.25
CA PHE A 41 -7.01 -20.98 15.42
C PHE A 41 -7.30 -19.51 15.71
N ALA A 42 -7.28 -19.11 16.98
CA ALA A 42 -7.49 -17.72 17.37
C ALA A 42 -6.41 -16.79 16.81
N VAL A 43 -5.13 -17.17 16.94
CA VAL A 43 -4.00 -16.40 16.40
C VAL A 43 -4.08 -16.29 14.88
N ARG A 44 -4.39 -17.40 14.20
CA ARG A 44 -4.54 -17.42 12.74
C ARG A 44 -5.71 -16.56 12.28
N ALA A 45 -6.85 -16.63 12.97
CA ALA A 45 -8.02 -15.82 12.67
C ALA A 45 -7.77 -14.32 12.90
N ALA A 46 -7.02 -13.95 13.94
CA ALA A 46 -6.65 -12.56 14.22
C ALA A 46 -5.63 -12.01 13.21
N ARG A 47 -4.74 -12.85 12.69
CA ARG A 47 -3.69 -12.45 11.74
C ARG A 47 -4.23 -12.17 10.33
N ALA A 48 -5.24 -12.91 9.88
CA ALA A 48 -5.84 -12.76 8.56
C ALA A 48 -6.27 -11.30 8.24
N PRO A 49 -7.11 -10.63 9.04
CA PRO A 49 -7.52 -9.25 8.75
C PRO A 49 -6.37 -8.26 8.81
N LEU A 50 -5.37 -8.47 9.68
CA LEU A 50 -4.19 -7.59 9.76
C LEU A 50 -3.34 -7.64 8.47
N LEU A 51 -3.25 -8.81 7.82
CA LEU A 51 -2.54 -8.95 6.56
C LEU A 51 -3.30 -8.27 5.41
N ASP A 52 -4.64 -8.37 5.41
CA ASP A 52 -5.49 -7.71 4.41
C ASP A 52 -5.43 -6.18 4.57
N GLU A 53 -5.48 -5.67 5.82
CA GLU A 53 -5.31 -4.25 6.12
C GLU A 53 -3.93 -3.73 5.69
N LEU A 54 -2.87 -4.49 5.94
CA LEU A 54 -1.51 -4.14 5.52
C LEU A 54 -1.42 -4.05 3.99
N GLU A 55 -2.03 -4.99 3.27
CA GLU A 55 -2.07 -4.97 1.80
C GLU A 55 -2.86 -3.78 1.25
N ALA A 56 -4.01 -3.47 1.83
CA ALA A 56 -4.79 -2.30 1.47
C ALA A 56 -4.03 -0.98 1.75
N ALA A 57 -3.34 -0.90 2.89
CA ALA A 57 -2.54 0.27 3.25
C ALA A 57 -1.37 0.48 2.27
N GLU A 58 -0.64 -0.57 1.93
CA GLU A 58 0.45 -0.49 0.95
C GLU A 58 -0.05 -0.08 -0.44
N LYS A 59 -1.18 -0.63 -0.90
CA LYS A 59 -1.81 -0.22 -2.16
C LYS A 59 -2.13 1.28 -2.16
N ARG A 60 -2.74 1.77 -1.07
CA ARG A 60 -3.07 3.18 -0.92
C ARG A 60 -1.83 4.08 -0.89
N ILE A 61 -0.74 3.62 -0.26
CA ILE A 61 0.55 4.33 -0.27
C ILE A 61 1.08 4.41 -1.70
N ALA A 62 1.09 3.30 -2.44
CA ALA A 62 1.55 3.28 -3.83
C ALA A 62 0.73 4.22 -4.74
N GLU A 63 -0.59 4.21 -4.61
CA GLU A 63 -1.48 5.13 -5.32
C GLU A 63 -1.21 6.60 -4.95
N LEU A 64 -1.01 6.89 -3.66
CA LEU A 64 -0.69 8.23 -3.20
C LEU A 64 0.67 8.71 -3.70
N GLU A 65 1.68 7.84 -3.69
CA GLU A 65 3.01 8.13 -4.22
C GLU A 65 2.96 8.41 -5.73
N ALA A 66 2.18 7.63 -6.48
CA ALA A 66 1.96 7.86 -7.91
C ALA A 66 1.26 9.20 -8.17
N SER A 67 0.20 9.51 -7.41
CA SER A 67 -0.52 10.77 -7.49
C SER A 67 0.37 11.97 -7.14
N HIS A 68 1.16 11.87 -6.07
CA HIS A 68 2.12 12.91 -5.67
C HIS A 68 3.21 13.14 -6.73
N ARG A 69 3.72 12.07 -7.36
CA ARG A 69 4.68 12.21 -8.46
C ARG A 69 4.08 12.99 -9.61
N ASN A 70 2.89 12.60 -10.05
CA ASN A 70 2.17 13.26 -11.13
C ASN A 70 1.86 14.74 -10.80
N LEU A 71 1.45 15.04 -9.56
CA LEU A 71 1.26 16.42 -9.12
C LEU A 71 2.55 17.25 -9.21
N ARG A 72 3.71 16.68 -8.84
CA ARG A 72 5.00 17.38 -8.97
C ARG A 72 5.38 17.61 -10.42
N GLU A 73 5.19 16.62 -11.28
CA GLU A 73 5.49 16.73 -12.72
C GLU A 73 4.61 17.77 -13.40
N THR A 74 3.30 17.77 -13.13
CA THR A 74 2.36 18.76 -13.68
C THR A 74 2.68 20.17 -13.19
N MET A 75 2.95 20.35 -11.89
CA MET A 75 3.36 21.63 -11.32
C MET A 75 4.66 22.15 -11.95
N ALA A 76 5.66 21.27 -12.15
CA ALA A 76 6.91 21.63 -12.82
C ALA A 76 6.67 22.04 -14.29
N GLY A 77 5.79 21.35 -15.02
CA GLY A 77 5.42 21.70 -16.40
C GLY A 77 4.76 23.08 -16.50
N ILE A 78 3.81 23.37 -15.62
CA ILE A 78 3.15 24.68 -15.54
C ILE A 78 4.17 25.76 -15.20
N HIS A 79 4.99 25.53 -14.18
CA HIS A 79 6.02 26.49 -13.75
C HIS A 79 7.03 26.77 -14.88
N ASN A 80 7.47 25.74 -15.61
CA ASN A 80 8.37 25.91 -16.75
C ASN A 80 7.71 26.69 -17.89
N THR A 81 6.42 26.48 -18.14
CA THR A 81 5.64 27.26 -19.12
C THR A 81 5.62 28.75 -18.77
N ILE A 82 5.35 29.07 -17.50
CA ILE A 82 5.34 30.46 -17.01
C ILE A 82 6.75 31.08 -17.07
N ARG A 83 7.77 30.34 -16.64
CA ARG A 83 9.16 30.80 -16.67
C ARG A 83 9.66 31.03 -18.10
N GLY A 84 9.31 30.13 -19.02
CA GLY A 84 9.72 30.21 -20.43
C GLY A 84 9.05 31.36 -21.19
N GLY A 85 7.78 31.66 -20.89
CA GLY A 85 7.04 32.77 -21.51
C GLY A 85 7.29 34.15 -20.87
N GLY A 86 7.90 34.20 -19.68
CA GLY A 86 8.12 35.44 -18.94
C GLY A 86 6.81 36.14 -18.53
N ALA A 87 6.87 37.45 -18.26
CA ALA A 87 5.73 38.27 -17.81
C ALA A 87 4.55 38.33 -18.81
N TYR A 88 4.73 37.84 -20.04
CA TYR A 88 3.73 37.89 -21.12
C TYR A 88 3.12 36.52 -21.46
N THR A 89 3.31 35.50 -20.60
CA THR A 89 2.66 34.20 -20.79
C THR A 89 1.14 34.38 -20.86
N PRO A 90 0.48 34.15 -22.01
CA PRO A 90 -0.95 34.40 -22.14
C PRO A 90 -1.73 33.44 -21.25
N LEU A 91 -2.78 33.94 -20.58
CA LEU A 91 -3.64 33.13 -19.70
C LEU A 91 -4.17 31.86 -20.41
N ALA A 92 -4.47 31.96 -21.71
CA ALA A 92 -4.90 30.82 -22.52
C ALA A 92 -3.85 29.69 -22.59
N ALA A 93 -2.55 30.03 -22.63
CA ALA A 93 -1.48 29.03 -22.65
C ALA A 93 -1.36 28.29 -21.30
N ILE A 94 -1.53 29.02 -20.19
CA ILE A 94 -1.57 28.44 -18.84
C ILE A 94 -2.77 27.52 -18.70
N LEU A 95 -3.97 27.96 -19.11
CA LEU A 95 -5.18 27.16 -19.04
C LEU A 95 -5.11 25.90 -19.92
N ASN A 96 -4.53 25.99 -21.13
CA ASN A 96 -4.33 24.82 -21.98
C ASN A 96 -3.32 23.84 -21.39
N ALA A 97 -2.23 24.33 -20.78
CA ALA A 97 -1.27 23.46 -20.09
C ALA A 97 -1.92 22.74 -18.89
N SER A 98 -2.72 23.45 -18.09
CA SER A 98 -3.49 22.88 -16.99
C SER A 98 -4.52 21.85 -17.47
N LYS A 99 -5.21 22.11 -18.59
CA LYS A 99 -6.15 21.17 -19.21
C LYS A 99 -5.47 19.89 -19.65
N ARG A 100 -4.32 20.01 -20.35
CA ARG A 100 -3.54 18.85 -20.80
C ARG A 100 -3.02 18.01 -19.64
N ALA A 101 -2.51 18.67 -18.59
CA ALA A 101 -2.07 18.01 -17.36
C ALA A 101 -3.22 17.24 -16.67
N TYR A 102 -4.42 17.80 -16.65
CA TYR A 102 -5.61 17.13 -16.12
C TYR A 102 -6.01 15.91 -16.96
N GLU A 103 -6.01 16.03 -18.29
CA GLU A 103 -6.34 14.93 -19.21
C GLU A 103 -5.32 13.78 -19.12
N GLU A 104 -4.01 14.10 -19.05
CA GLU A 104 -2.93 13.12 -18.85
C GLU A 104 -3.05 12.40 -17.50
N SER A 105 -3.42 13.12 -16.44
CA SER A 105 -3.68 12.56 -15.11
C SER A 105 -4.89 11.63 -15.11
N ALA A 106 -5.98 12.02 -15.76
CA ALA A 106 -7.20 11.22 -15.88
C ALA A 106 -6.97 9.94 -16.68
N ALA A 107 -6.20 10.01 -17.77
CA ALA A 107 -5.83 8.85 -18.58
C ALA A 107 -4.92 7.86 -17.81
N ALA A 108 -4.06 8.37 -16.92
CA ALA A 108 -3.23 7.52 -16.05
C ALA A 108 -4.06 6.82 -14.95
N ALA A 109 -5.10 7.49 -14.41
CA ALA A 109 -6.01 6.92 -13.42
C ALA A 109 -6.98 5.87 -14.02
N GLY A 110 -7.39 6.04 -15.29
CA GLY A 110 -8.36 5.16 -15.96
C GLY A 110 -7.83 3.80 -16.44
N LYS A 111 -6.53 3.50 -16.28
CA LYS A 111 -5.94 2.20 -16.69
C LYS A 111 -6.04 1.08 -15.64
N GLY A 112 -6.79 1.29 -14.55
CA GLY A 112 -7.03 0.30 -13.50
C GLY A 112 -8.27 -0.59 -13.69
N GLU A 113 -9.10 -0.35 -14.71
CA GLU A 113 -10.34 -1.10 -14.95
C GLU A 113 -10.39 -1.62 -16.40
N ALA A 114 -9.81 -2.78 -16.63
CA ALA A 114 -10.20 -3.68 -17.71
C ALA A 114 -9.66 -5.07 -17.37
N SER A 115 -10.50 -5.81 -16.64
CA SER A 115 -10.42 -7.27 -16.53
C SER A 115 -11.04 -7.92 -17.77
#